data_AF-A0A7C5H5E9-F1
#
_entry.id   AF-A0A7C5H5E9-F1
#
_cell.length_a   1.000
_cell.length_b   1.000
_cell.length_c   1.000
_cell.angle_alpha   90.00
_cell.angle_beta   90.00
_cell.angle_gamma   90.00
#
_symmetry.space_group_name_H-M   'P 1'
#
loop_
_entity.id
_entity.type
_entity.pdbx_description
1 polymer ?
#
loop_
_entity_poly.entity_id
_entity_poly.type
_entity_poly.pdbx_seq_one_letter_code
_entity_poly.pdbx_strand_id
1 'polypeptide(L)' 'MTDYIPTAFDFDPDERGHFGKFGGRYVPETLMPSLLELNAEYEKVRFDKAF' A
#
# COMPACT_ATOMS: atom_id res chain seq x y z
N MET A 1 4.43 -26.97 0.63
CA MET A 1 4.74 -25.63 0.08
C MET A 1 4.12 -24.65 1.04
N THR A 2 4.91 -23.83 1.72
CA THR A 2 4.37 -22.80 2.63
C THR A 2 3.87 -21.65 1.78
N ASP A 3 2.61 -21.28 1.93
CA ASP A 3 2.05 -20.10 1.28
C ASP A 3 2.76 -18.86 1.82
N TYR A 4 3.33 -18.04 0.93
CA TYR A 4 4.02 -16.82 1.32
C TYR A 4 2.99 -15.74 1.65
N ILE A 5 2.98 -15.28 2.90
CA ILE A 5 2.22 -14.11 3.35
C ILE A 5 3.26 -13.04 3.68
N PRO A 6 3.20 -11.86 3.05
CA PRO A 6 4.13 -10.78 3.38
C PRO A 6 3.89 -10.31 4.82
N THR A 7 4.89 -9.64 5.39
CA THR A 7 4.76 -8.92 6.67
C THR A 7 5.18 -7.47 6.46
N ALA A 8 4.87 -6.59 7.41
CA ALA A 8 5.41 -5.23 7.38
C ALA A 8 6.94 -5.29 7.36
N PHE A 9 7.56 -4.38 6.60
CA PHE A 9 8.99 -4.38 6.40
C PHE A 9 9.56 -2.97 6.59
N ASP A 10 10.79 -2.87 7.10
CA ASP A 10 11.43 -1.59 7.41
C ASP A 10 11.64 -0.71 6.16
N PHE A 11 11.55 -1.30 4.97
CA PHE A 11 11.68 -0.62 3.69
C PHE A 11 10.35 -0.36 2.99
N ASP A 12 9.21 -0.57 3.67
CA ASP A 12 7.90 -0.12 3.18
C ASP A 12 7.90 1.42 2.97
N PRO A 13 7.07 1.93 2.06
CA PRO A 13 6.98 3.37 1.83
C PRO A 13 6.37 4.07 3.05
N ASP A 14 6.63 5.37 3.16
CA ASP A 14 5.93 6.21 4.13
C ASP A 14 4.42 6.31 3.83
N GLU A 15 3.66 6.89 4.75
CA GLU A 15 2.20 7.09 4.62
C GLU A 15 1.79 7.92 3.38
N ARG A 16 2.76 8.65 2.80
CA ARG A 16 2.56 9.46 1.59
C ARG A 16 2.90 8.68 0.31
N GLY A 17 3.47 7.48 0.44
CA GLY A 17 3.87 6.60 -0.64
C GLY A 17 5.33 6.80 -1.08
N HIS A 18 6.18 7.42 -0.26
CA HIS A 18 7.59 7.65 -0.61
C HIS A 18 8.53 6.59 -0.04
N PHE A 19 9.52 6.22 -0.85
CA PHE A 19 10.72 5.52 -0.45
C PHE A 19 11.86 6.54 -0.36
N GLY A 20 12.04 7.14 0.81
CA GLY A 20 12.93 8.28 0.99
C GLY A 20 12.51 9.46 0.11
N LYS A 21 13.33 9.83 -0.88
CA LYS A 21 13.04 10.97 -1.77
C LYS A 21 12.26 10.61 -3.04
N PHE A 22 11.91 9.34 -3.23
CA PHE A 22 11.27 8.83 -4.45
C PHE A 22 9.87 8.34 -4.16
N GLY A 23 9.01 8.25 -5.18
CA GLY A 23 7.62 7.84 -5.01
C GLY A 23 6.70 9.00 -4.66
N GLY A 24 5.61 8.72 -3.94
CA GLY A 24 4.51 9.65 -3.70
C GLY A 24 3.40 9.53 -4.73
N ARG A 25 2.44 10.45 -4.67
CA ARG A 25 1.20 10.41 -5.47
C ARG A 25 1.16 11.58 -6.46
N TYR A 26 1.67 11.36 -7.67
CA TYR A 26 1.66 12.34 -8.78
C TYR A 26 0.56 11.98 -9.79
N VAL A 27 -0.69 12.13 -9.37
CA VAL A 27 -1.87 11.75 -10.15
C VAL A 27 -2.86 12.93 -10.23
N PRO A 28 -3.81 12.92 -11.18
CA PRO A 28 -4.91 13.88 -11.17
C PRO A 28 -5.75 13.80 -9.88
N GLU A 29 -6.27 14.92 -9.41
CA GLU A 29 -7.12 15.00 -8.22
C GLU A 29 -8.35 14.07 -8.32
N THR A 30 -8.89 13.91 -9.52
CA THR A 30 -10.04 13.04 -9.79
C THR A 30 -9.79 11.56 -9.47
N LEU A 31 -8.53 11.14 -9.38
CA LEU A 31 -8.12 9.77 -9.03
C LEU A 31 -7.89 9.57 -7.53
N MET A 32 -7.73 10.65 -6.76
CA MET A 32 -7.39 10.56 -5.34
C MET A 32 -8.41 9.78 -4.50
N PRO A 33 -9.74 9.95 -4.68
CA PRO A 33 -10.72 9.19 -3.90
C PRO A 33 -10.57 7.68 -4.06
N SER A 34 -10.42 7.20 -5.30
CA SER A 34 -10.27 5.78 -5.60
C SER A 34 -8.96 5.20 -5.06
N LEU A 35 -7.86 5.97 -5.10
CA LEU A 35 -6.58 5.53 -4.53
C LEU A 35 -6.62 5.45 -3.01
N LEU A 36 -7.32 6.38 -2.35
CA LEU A 36 -7.49 6.36 -0.90
C LEU A 36 -8.33 5.15 -0.46
N GLU A 37 -9.42 4.87 -1.18
CA GLU A 37 -10.25 3.69 -0.93
C GLU A 37 -9.45 2.39 -1.13
N LEU A 38 -8.73 2.28 -2.25
CA LEU A 38 -7.86 1.14 -2.52
C LEU A 38 -6.83 0.93 -1.42
N ASN A 39 -6.16 2.01 -0.98
CA ASN A 39 -5.17 1.92 0.09
C ASN A 39 -5.81 1.46 1.41
N ALA A 40 -6.99 1.98 1.74
CA ALA A 40 -7.70 1.60 2.96
C ALA A 40 -8.11 0.12 2.96
N GLU A 41 -8.61 -0.41 1.84
CA GLU A 41 -8.96 -1.83 1.74
C GLU A 41 -7.71 -2.72 1.68
N TYR A 42 -6.67 -2.30 0.96
CA TYR A 42 -5.39 -3.02 0.91
C TYR A 42 -4.79 -3.21 2.31
N GLU A 43 -4.73 -2.15 3.12
CA GLU A 43 -4.18 -2.24 4.48
C GLU A 43 -4.94 -3.22 5.38
N LYS A 44 -6.24 -3.44 5.14
CA LYS A 44 -7.02 -4.44 5.89
C LYS A 44 -6.64 -5.88 5.55
N VAL A 45 -6.28 -6.13 4.29
CA VAL A 45 -6.10 -7.50 3.76
C VAL A 45 -4.67 -7.87 3.44
N ARG A 46 -3.72 -6.91 3.42
CA ARG A 46 -2.32 -7.12 2.98
C ARG A 46 -1.58 -8.24 3.70
N PHE A 47 -2.02 -8.63 4.89
CA PHE A 47 -1.45 -9.72 5.70
C PHE A 47 -2.48 -10.83 6.04
N ASP A 48 -3.66 -10.77 5.45
CA ASP A 48 -4.67 -11.80 5.63
C ASP A 48 -4.27 -13.04 4.82
N LYS A 49 -4.23 -14.21 5.47
CA LYS A 49 -3.92 -15.49 4.82
C LYS A 49 -5.02 -15.96 3.88
N ALA A 50 -6.26 -15.54 4.12
CA ALA A 50 -7.42 -15.96 3.35
C ALA A 50 -7.61 -15.15 2.06
N PHE A 51 -6.88 -14.04 1.91
CA PHE A 51 -6.87 -13.18 0.73
C PHE A 51 -5.70 -13.56 -0.20
#